data_AF-A0AAV6YLJ2-F1
#
_entry.id   AF-A0AAV6YLJ2-F1
#
_cell.length_a   1.000
_cell.length_b   1.000
_cell.length_c   1.000
_cell.angle_alpha   90.00
_cell.angle_beta   90.00
_cell.angle_gamma   90.00
#
_symmetry.space_group_name_H-M   'P 1'
#
loop_
_entity.id
_entity.type
_entity.pdbx_description
1 polymer ?
#
loop_
_entity_poly.entity_id
_entity_poly.type
_entity_poly.pdbx_seq_one_letter_code
_entity_poly.pdbx_strand_id
1 'polypeptide(L)'
;MYMSNSSLIFLSSGTDPTPPRNIAINTVGTNSLTLSWKEPVNMSSVDKSYNISYGNSSGIWTVTSNTTSISLQDLTSGTNYTITVVTVGVRGYQSSAVTTSVYTKPMSVKSLQISNSSTISVSLSWSQPNEYKTSYSYRVQT
;
A
#
# COMPACT_ATOMS: atom_id res chain seq x y z
N MET A 1 48.82 -34.31 23.66
CA MET A 1 48.38 -34.64 22.28
C MET A 1 46.87 -34.78 22.33
N TYR A 2 46.19 -34.19 21.34
CA TYR A 2 44.73 -34.13 21.11
C TYR A 2 43.91 -33.25 22.07
N MET A 3 43.00 -32.36 21.65
CA MET A 3 42.71 -31.68 20.38
C MET A 3 41.85 -30.48 20.80
N SER A 4 42.28 -29.24 20.55
CA SER A 4 41.42 -28.07 20.73
C SER A 4 40.31 -28.14 19.69
N ASN A 5 39.09 -28.49 20.12
CA ASN A 5 37.92 -28.46 19.27
C ASN A 5 37.49 -27.00 19.09
N SER A 6 38.15 -26.28 18.20
CA SER A 6 37.71 -24.96 17.79
C SER A 6 36.48 -25.13 16.91
N SER A 7 35.29 -24.98 17.49
CA SER A 7 34.08 -24.78 16.72
C SER A 7 34.31 -23.57 15.81
N LEU A 8 34.24 -23.77 14.49
CA LEU A 8 34.25 -22.68 13.52
C LEU A 8 32.96 -21.86 13.74
N ILE A 9 33.04 -20.84 14.59
CA ILE A 9 32.03 -19.79 14.66
C ILE A 9 32.15 -18.98 13.37
N PHE A 10 31.33 -19.32 12.36
CA PHE A 10 31.08 -18.40 11.25
C PHE A 10 30.31 -17.21 11.81
N LEU A 11 31.04 -16.20 12.32
CA LEU A 11 30.53 -14.85 12.50
C LEU A 11 30.24 -14.30 11.11
N SER A 12 29.11 -14.67 10.53
CA SER A 12 28.50 -13.91 9.45
C SER A 12 28.12 -12.56 10.06
N SER A 13 28.95 -11.54 9.84
CA SER A 13 28.63 -10.15 10.10
C SER A 13 27.51 -9.76 9.14
N GLY A 14 26.28 -10.10 9.49
CA GLY A 14 25.09 -9.68 8.74
C GLY A 14 24.93 -8.18 8.88
N THR A 15 25.07 -7.46 7.78
CA THR A 15 24.64 -6.06 7.69
C THR A 15 23.13 -6.01 7.53
N ASP A 16 22.48 -4.98 8.08
CA ASP A 16 21.06 -4.78 7.83
C ASP A 16 20.77 -4.64 6.32
N PRO A 17 19.64 -5.17 5.82
CA PRO A 17 19.22 -4.98 4.45
C PRO A 17 19.11 -3.50 4.06
N THR A 18 19.33 -3.22 2.78
CA THR A 18 19.03 -1.89 2.23
C THR A 18 17.52 -1.75 1.98
N PRO A 19 16.97 -0.53 2.06
CA PRO A 19 15.53 -0.31 1.87
C PRO A 19 15.09 -0.48 0.41
N PRO A 20 13.80 -0.79 0.17
CA PRO A 20 13.19 -0.70 -1.15
C PRO A 20 13.38 0.69 -1.76
N ARG A 21 13.40 0.78 -3.09
CA ARG A 21 13.58 2.07 -3.78
C ARG A 21 12.36 2.44 -4.58
N ASN A 22 12.14 3.74 -4.80
CA ASN A 22 11.13 4.25 -5.72
C ASN A 22 9.74 3.61 -5.52
N ILE A 23 9.19 3.67 -4.30
CA ILE A 23 7.82 3.22 -4.05
C ILE A 23 6.85 4.01 -4.94
N ALA A 24 6.02 3.30 -5.70
CA ALA A 24 5.11 3.87 -6.67
C ALA A 24 3.72 3.28 -6.46
N ILE A 25 2.71 4.15 -6.43
CA ILE A 25 1.31 3.73 -6.49
C ILE A 25 0.94 3.54 -7.97
N ASN A 26 0.56 2.33 -8.35
CA ASN A 26 0.26 2.00 -9.75
C ASN A 26 -1.22 2.16 -10.05
N THR A 27 -2.09 1.60 -9.20
CA THR A 27 -3.55 1.74 -9.36
C THR A 27 -4.22 2.06 -8.03
N VAL A 28 -5.27 2.87 -8.13
CA VAL A 28 -6.12 3.25 -7.00
C VAL A 28 -7.56 2.91 -7.34
N GLY A 29 -8.13 1.97 -6.59
CA GLY A 29 -9.53 1.58 -6.62
C GLY A 29 -10.32 2.21 -5.47
N THR A 30 -11.60 1.83 -5.36
CA THR A 30 -12.47 2.25 -4.25
C THR A 30 -12.19 1.47 -2.98
N ASN A 31 -11.73 0.22 -3.09
CA ASN A 31 -11.46 -0.69 -1.99
C ASN A 31 -10.12 -1.43 -2.12
N SER A 32 -9.28 -0.99 -3.06
CA SER A 32 -8.02 -1.66 -3.39
C SER A 32 -6.98 -0.68 -3.90
N LEU A 33 -5.71 -1.08 -3.73
CA LEU A 33 -4.54 -0.33 -4.17
C LEU A 33 -3.52 -1.31 -4.71
N THR A 34 -2.83 -0.97 -5.80
CA THR A 34 -1.61 -1.69 -6.19
C THR A 34 -0.42 -0.76 -6.11
N LEU A 35 0.68 -1.27 -5.56
CA LEU A 35 1.93 -0.55 -5.43
C LEU A 35 3.10 -1.45 -5.84
N SER A 36 4.16 -0.80 -6.28
CA SER A 36 5.41 -1.44 -6.65
C SER A 36 6.61 -0.62 -6.18
N TRP A 37 7.76 -1.28 -6.14
CA TRP A 37 9.03 -0.67 -5.79
C TRP A 37 10.15 -1.27 -6.63
N LYS A 38 11.30 -0.61 -6.63
CA LYS A 38 12.55 -1.13 -7.16
C LYS A 38 13.26 -1.95 -6.10
N GLU A 39 13.94 -2.99 -6.58
CA GLU A 39 14.76 -3.86 -5.74
C GLU A 39 15.81 -3.05 -4.95
N PRO A 40 16.06 -3.40 -3.68
CA PRO A 40 17.09 -2.77 -2.88
C PRO A 40 18.49 -2.98 -3.46
N VAL A 41 19.39 -2.02 -3.23
CA VAL A 41 20.77 -2.05 -3.75
C VAL A 41 21.56 -3.15 -3.05
N ASN A 42 22.38 -3.90 -3.80
CA ASN A 42 23.23 -4.99 -3.30
C ASN A 42 22.46 -6.16 -2.66
N MET A 43 21.18 -6.34 -2.99
CA MET A 43 20.32 -7.41 -2.44
C MET A 43 19.85 -8.41 -3.49
N SER A 44 20.32 -8.33 -4.75
CA SER A 44 19.86 -9.21 -5.83
C SER A 44 20.28 -10.67 -5.67
N SER A 45 21.38 -10.95 -4.98
CA SER A 45 21.90 -12.30 -4.74
C SER A 45 21.60 -12.83 -3.33
N VAL A 46 20.68 -12.18 -2.60
CA VAL A 46 20.33 -12.52 -1.22
C VAL A 46 18.85 -12.84 -1.13
N ASP A 47 18.51 -13.90 -0.39
CA ASP A 47 17.14 -14.23 -0.05
C ASP A 47 16.50 -13.08 0.73
N LYS A 48 15.37 -12.61 0.23
CA LYS A 48 14.67 -11.45 0.77
C LYS A 48 13.18 -11.55 0.56
N SER A 49 12.46 -10.89 1.44
CA SER A 49 11.04 -10.59 1.31
C SER A 49 10.80 -9.14 1.70
N TYR A 50 9.56 -8.70 1.62
CA TYR A 50 9.15 -7.35 1.97
C TYR A 50 8.00 -7.45 2.96
N ASN A 51 8.07 -6.70 4.05
CA ASN A 51 6.95 -6.54 4.97
C ASN A 51 6.31 -5.17 4.72
N ILE A 52 5.02 -5.18 4.45
CA ILE A 52 4.23 -4.00 4.11
C ILE A 52 3.26 -3.76 5.26
N SER A 53 3.37 -2.61 5.90
CA SER A 53 2.41 -2.14 6.90
C SER A 53 1.56 -1.04 6.27
N TYR A 54 0.23 -1.16 6.33
CA TYR A 54 -0.68 -0.15 5.81
C TYR A 54 -1.77 0.15 6.83
N GLY A 55 -2.14 1.40 6.98
CA GLY A 55 -3.09 1.77 8.03
C GLY A 55 -3.70 3.15 7.87
N ASN A 56 -4.74 3.37 8.65
CA ASN A 56 -5.46 4.63 8.78
C ASN A 56 -5.80 4.85 10.28
N SER A 57 -6.67 5.81 10.59
CA SER A 57 -7.08 6.08 11.98
C SER A 57 -7.77 4.90 12.68
N SER A 58 -8.30 3.95 11.92
CA SER A 58 -9.04 2.79 12.45
C SER A 58 -8.13 1.60 12.78
N GLY A 59 -6.91 1.56 12.24
CA GLY A 59 -6.00 0.44 12.48
C GLY A 59 -4.82 0.37 11.51
N ILE A 60 -3.91 -0.56 11.81
CA ILE A 60 -2.74 -0.89 11.00
C ILE A 60 -2.78 -2.39 10.72
N TRP A 61 -2.54 -2.74 9.46
CA TRP A 61 -2.48 -4.10 8.96
C TRP A 61 -1.11 -4.37 8.35
N THR A 62 -0.68 -5.63 8.36
CA THR A 62 0.62 -6.05 7.84
C THR A 62 0.48 -7.22 6.89
N VAL A 63 1.28 -7.22 5.82
CA VAL A 63 1.32 -8.31 4.83
C VAL A 63 2.73 -8.44 4.27
N THR A 64 3.13 -9.67 3.95
CA THR A 64 4.44 -9.97 3.37
C THR A 64 4.32 -10.23 1.87
N SER A 65 5.30 -9.76 1.09
CA SER A 65 5.46 -10.09 -0.34
C SER A 65 6.87 -10.60 -0.63
N ASN A 66 6.98 -11.58 -1.52
CA ASN A 66 8.26 -12.07 -2.04
C ASN A 66 8.66 -11.39 -3.36
N THR A 67 7.80 -10.53 -3.90
CA THR A 67 8.04 -9.78 -5.13
C THR A 67 8.13 -8.29 -4.82
N THR A 68 8.47 -7.48 -5.83
CA THR A 68 8.57 -6.03 -5.69
C THR A 68 7.25 -5.29 -5.95
N SER A 69 6.12 -5.97 -5.77
CA SER A 69 4.78 -5.40 -5.89
C SER A 69 3.79 -6.11 -4.97
N ILE A 70 2.68 -5.42 -4.70
CA ILE A 70 1.56 -6.00 -3.96
C ILE A 70 0.23 -5.32 -4.32
N SER A 71 -0.84 -6.09 -4.18
CA SER A 71 -2.22 -5.63 -4.23
C SER A 71 -2.82 -5.69 -2.83
N LEU A 72 -3.23 -4.53 -2.30
CA LEU A 72 -3.96 -4.40 -1.05
C LEU A 72 -5.45 -4.38 -1.36
N GLN A 73 -6.24 -5.16 -0.61
CA GLN A 73 -7.67 -5.34 -0.79
C GLN A 73 -8.44 -4.98 0.49
N ASP A 74 -9.77 -4.99 0.42
CA ASP A 74 -10.67 -4.75 1.55
C ASP A 74 -10.45 -3.41 2.26
N LEU A 75 -10.03 -2.40 1.49
CA LEU A 75 -9.82 -1.04 1.99
C LEU A 75 -11.13 -0.26 2.02
N THR A 76 -11.24 0.67 2.96
CA THR A 76 -12.35 1.62 3.04
C THR A 76 -12.20 2.70 1.96
N SER A 77 -13.31 3.05 1.31
CA SER A 77 -13.34 4.05 0.25
C SER A 77 -13.15 5.49 0.75
N GLY A 78 -12.59 6.33 -0.14
CA GLY A 78 -12.21 7.72 0.14
C GLY A 78 -11.43 7.92 1.43
N THR A 79 -10.59 6.96 1.79
CA THR A 79 -9.85 6.92 3.04
C THR A 79 -8.36 6.98 2.75
N ASN A 80 -7.62 7.81 3.49
CA ASN A 80 -6.18 7.89 3.38
C ASN A 80 -5.53 6.67 4.05
N TYR A 81 -4.63 6.01 3.34
CA TYR A 81 -3.80 4.95 3.87
C TYR A 81 -2.34 5.38 3.88
N THR A 82 -1.70 5.28 5.04
CA THR A 82 -0.24 5.37 5.16
C THR A 82 0.33 3.98 4.98
N ILE A 83 1.24 3.82 4.02
CA ILE A 83 1.82 2.54 3.61
C ILE A 83 3.32 2.62 3.84
N THR A 84 3.86 1.63 4.53
CA THR A 84 5.27 1.49 4.87
C THR A 84 5.79 0.16 4.34
N VAL A 85 6.94 0.15 3.68
CA VAL A 85 7.58 -1.07 3.18
C VAL A 85 9.00 -1.16 3.75
N VAL A 86 9.34 -2.33 4.29
CA VAL A 86 10.69 -2.70 4.69
C VAL A 86 11.16 -3.93 3.93
N THR A 87 12.45 -4.02 3.63
CA THR A 87 13.07 -5.24 3.15
C THR A 87 13.45 -6.11 4.33
N VAL A 88 13.06 -7.38 4.27
CA VAL A 88 13.41 -8.39 5.25
C VAL A 88 14.45 -9.31 4.62
N GLY A 89 15.67 -9.31 5.15
CA GLY A 89 16.76 -10.16 4.70
C GLY A 89 16.84 -11.47 5.48
N VAL A 90 17.95 -12.18 5.27
CA VAL A 90 18.26 -13.40 6.02
C VAL A 90 18.20 -13.17 7.52
N ARG A 91 17.75 -14.18 8.26
CA ARG A 91 17.63 -14.16 9.74
C ARG A 91 16.64 -13.11 10.29
N GLY A 92 15.84 -12.47 9.42
CA GLY A 92 14.77 -11.56 9.82
C GLY A 92 15.21 -10.11 10.06
N TYR A 93 16.46 -9.75 9.73
CA TYR A 93 16.92 -8.36 9.77
C TYR A 93 16.09 -7.50 8.81
N GLN A 94 15.81 -6.26 9.21
CA GLN A 94 14.96 -5.35 8.46
C GLN A 94 15.73 -4.09 8.07
N SER A 95 15.46 -3.60 6.87
CA SER A 95 15.93 -2.29 6.46
C SER A 95 15.23 -1.17 7.23
N SER A 96 15.71 0.06 7.05
CA SER A 96 14.89 1.24 7.28
C SER A 96 13.59 1.20 6.44
N ALA A 97 12.57 1.89 6.92
CA ALA A 97 11.24 1.94 6.33
C ALA A 97 11.14 3.00 5.22
N VAL A 98 10.43 2.66 4.15
CA VAL A 98 10.01 3.62 3.12
C VAL A 98 8.51 3.81 3.20
N THR A 99 8.08 5.06 3.33
CA THR A 99 6.67 5.41 3.59
C THR A 99 6.07 6.23 2.46
N THR A 100 4.81 5.98 2.15
CA THR A 100 3.98 6.79 1.25
C THR A 100 2.55 6.86 1.78
N SER A 101 1.73 7.76 1.25
CA SER A 101 0.30 7.83 1.58
C SER A 101 -0.54 8.07 0.34
N VAL A 102 -1.74 7.48 0.33
CA VAL A 102 -2.68 7.62 -0.79
C VAL A 102 -4.12 7.44 -0.32
N TYR A 103 -5.03 8.21 -0.91
CA TYR A 103 -6.46 8.04 -0.73
C TYR A 103 -7.00 6.99 -1.69
N THR A 104 -7.80 6.06 -1.19
CA THR A 104 -8.68 5.24 -2.04
C THR A 104 -9.70 6.15 -2.73
N LYS A 105 -10.23 5.71 -3.88
CA LYS A 105 -11.27 6.46 -4.57
C LYS A 105 -12.58 6.43 -3.76
N PRO A 106 -13.38 7.51 -3.79
CA PRO A 106 -14.74 7.46 -3.27
C PRO A 106 -15.60 6.50 -4.10
N MET A 107 -16.60 5.89 -3.48
CA MET A 107 -17.60 5.11 -4.22
C MET A 107 -18.42 6.02 -5.15
N SER A 108 -18.79 5.46 -6.31
CA SER A 108 -19.70 6.12 -7.25
C SER A 108 -21.07 6.36 -6.62
N VAL A 109 -21.68 7.51 -6.92
CA VAL A 109 -23.06 7.82 -6.51
C VAL A 109 -24.02 6.76 -7.03
N LYS A 110 -25.12 6.54 -6.31
CA LYS A 110 -26.13 5.53 -6.66
C LYS A 110 -27.37 6.21 -7.23
N SER A 111 -28.12 5.47 -8.06
CA SER A 111 -29.41 5.91 -8.58
C SER A 111 -29.39 7.34 -9.16
N LEU A 112 -28.42 7.66 -10.02
CA LEU A 112 -28.34 8.96 -10.68
C LEU A 112 -29.48 9.10 -11.69
N GLN A 113 -30.33 10.12 -11.52
CA GLN A 113 -31.54 10.33 -12.32
C GLN A 113 -31.74 11.81 -12.60
N ILE A 114 -32.37 12.10 -13.74
CA ILE A 114 -32.87 13.44 -14.05
C ILE A 114 -34.19 13.61 -13.30
N SER A 115 -34.22 14.54 -12.36
CA SER A 115 -35.44 14.86 -11.60
C SER A 115 -36.33 15.86 -12.34
N ASN A 116 -35.73 16.76 -13.12
CA ASN A 116 -36.42 17.70 -14.00
C ASN A 116 -35.53 18.07 -15.19
N SER A 117 -36.12 18.24 -16.37
CA SER A 117 -35.43 18.76 -17.54
C SER A 117 -36.26 19.82 -18.25
N SER A 118 -35.57 20.82 -18.78
CA SER A 118 -36.11 21.84 -19.67
C SER A 118 -35.16 22.04 -20.84
N THR A 119 -35.48 22.94 -21.76
CA THR A 119 -34.61 23.30 -22.89
C THR A 119 -33.31 23.99 -22.46
N ILE A 120 -33.24 24.52 -21.23
CA ILE A 120 -32.09 25.30 -20.74
C ILE A 120 -31.52 24.80 -19.41
N SER A 121 -32.14 23.80 -18.77
CA SER A 121 -31.73 23.32 -17.46
C SER A 121 -32.00 21.83 -17.28
N VAL A 122 -31.15 21.18 -16.49
CA VAL A 122 -31.35 19.81 -16.02
C VAL A 122 -31.10 19.78 -14.52
N SER A 123 -31.99 19.14 -13.79
CA SER A 123 -31.83 18.83 -12.37
C SER A 123 -31.47 17.37 -12.23
N LEU A 124 -30.40 17.10 -11.51
CA LEU A 124 -29.90 15.75 -11.24
C LEU A 124 -30.12 15.42 -9.77
N SER A 125 -30.49 14.18 -9.51
CA SER A 125 -30.62 13.63 -8.16
C SER A 125 -29.95 12.26 -8.10
N TRP A 126 -29.34 11.94 -6.96
CA TRP A 126 -28.69 10.66 -6.72
C TRP A 126 -28.75 10.33 -5.23
N SER A 127 -28.63 9.05 -4.89
CA SER A 127 -28.48 8.61 -3.51
C SER A 127 -27.01 8.54 -3.11
N GLN A 128 -26.75 8.80 -1.83
CA GLN A 128 -25.41 8.71 -1.28
C GLN A 128 -24.90 7.26 -1.36
N PRO A 129 -23.65 7.04 -1.77
CA PRO A 129 -23.05 5.72 -1.74
C PRO A 129 -22.80 5.25 -0.31
N ASN A 130 -22.54 3.96 -0.14
CA ASN A 130 -22.02 3.43 1.11
C ASN A 130 -20.68 4.13 1.45
N GLU A 131 -20.35 4.21 2.74
CA GLU A 131 -19.13 4.86 3.24
C GLU A 131 -18.92 6.31 2.78
N TYR A 132 -20.00 7.03 2.45
CA TYR A 132 -19.93 8.45 2.12
C TYR A 132 -19.19 9.23 3.22
N LYS A 133 -18.44 10.25 2.81
CA LYS A 133 -17.83 11.21 3.73
C LYS A 133 -18.51 12.56 3.51
N THR A 134 -18.77 13.28 4.60
CA THR A 134 -19.39 14.61 4.57
C THR A 134 -18.54 15.66 3.87
N SER A 135 -17.23 15.40 3.69
CA SER A 135 -16.29 16.25 2.97
C SER A 135 -16.34 16.11 1.44
N TYR A 136 -17.14 15.18 0.89
CA TYR A 136 -17.19 14.97 -0.55
C TYR A 136 -17.89 16.13 -1.28
N SER A 137 -17.36 16.47 -2.45
CA SER A 137 -17.97 17.40 -3.41
C SER A 137 -18.19 16.69 -4.75
N TYR A 138 -19.31 16.97 -5.40
CA TYR A 138 -19.64 16.41 -6.71
C TYR A 138 -19.48 17.47 -7.79
N ARG A 139 -18.81 17.10 -8.89
CA ARG A 139 -18.66 17.95 -10.07
C ARG A 139 -19.42 17.33 -11.23
N VAL A 140 -20.36 18.08 -11.80
CA VAL A 140 -21.02 17.71 -13.05
C VAL A 140 -20.12 18.19 -14.20
N GLN A 141 -19.84 17.31 -15.15
CA GLN A 141 -19.11 17.61 -16.37
C GLN A 141 -20.04 17.37 -17.56
N THR A 142 -20.09 18.34 -18.46
CA THR A 142 -20.90 18.33 -19.70
C THR A 142 -19.98 18.40 -20.90
#